data_AF-A0A6C0CR89-F1
#
_entry.id   AF-A0A6C0CR89-F1
#
_cell.length_a   1.000
_cell.length_b   1.000
_cell.length_c   1.000
_cell.angle_alpha   90.00
_cell.angle_beta   90.00
_cell.angle_gamma   90.00
#
_symmetry.space_group_name_H-M   'P 1'
#
loop_
_entity.id
_entity.type
_entity.pdbx_description
1 polymer ?
#
loop_
_entity_poly.entity_id
_entity_poly.type
_entity_poly.pdbx_seq_one_letter_code
_entity_poly.pdbx_strand_id
1 'polypeptide(L)'
;MAALSYGDYKAILRFYDIDYSRMKNKQVKTIAESALANKLCRCIKKVDPKDESRSIGICTDSVIRKKGLSISGFTCKKKPRLKTNRKTKKKLSKIGKRVQSKPAKRRKKNKSKTRNKR
;
A
#
# COMPACT_ATOMS: atom_id res chain seq x y z
N MET A 1 -8.76 10.21 -14.74
CA MET A 1 -8.32 9.75 -13.39
C MET A 1 -9.16 10.43 -12.32
N ALA A 2 -9.84 9.67 -11.48
CA ALA A 2 -10.69 10.25 -10.43
C ALA A 2 -9.90 10.57 -9.15
N ALA A 3 -10.35 11.60 -8.43
CA ALA A 3 -9.83 11.95 -7.11
C ALA A 3 -10.18 10.83 -6.11
N LEU A 4 -9.26 10.52 -5.18
CA LEU A 4 -9.61 9.66 -4.04
C LEU A 4 -10.54 10.40 -3.09
N SER A 5 -11.60 9.71 -2.67
CA SER A 5 -12.45 10.15 -1.57
C SER A 5 -11.83 9.79 -0.22
N TYR A 6 -12.28 10.44 0.85
CA TYR A 6 -11.96 10.07 2.22
C TYR A 6 -12.33 8.61 2.54
N GLY A 7 -13.42 8.10 1.97
CA GLY A 7 -13.82 6.69 2.11
C GLY A 7 -12.80 5.71 1.51
N ASP A 8 -12.14 6.08 0.41
CA ASP A 8 -11.09 5.27 -0.20
C ASP A 8 -9.85 5.17 0.73
N TYR A 9 -9.51 6.25 1.44
CA TYR A 9 -8.42 6.23 2.42
C TYR A 9 -8.74 5.33 3.62
N LYS A 10 -9.98 5.35 4.13
CA LYS A 10 -10.43 4.42 5.18
C LYS A 10 -10.34 2.97 4.73
N ALA A 11 -10.71 2.67 3.49
CA ALA A 11 -10.62 1.33 2.93
C ALA A 11 -9.16 0.83 2.89
N ILE A 12 -8.21 1.70 2.57
CA ILE A 12 -6.77 1.38 2.59
C ILE A 12 -6.31 1.08 4.02
N LEU A 13 -6.66 1.92 5.00
CA LEU A 13 -6.27 1.70 6.40
C LEU A 13 -6.88 0.41 6.96
N ARG A 14 -8.15 0.14 6.65
CA ARG A 14 -8.84 -1.11 7.01
C ARG A 14 -8.15 -2.34 6.41
N PHE A 15 -7.64 -2.26 5.17
CA PHE A 15 -6.89 -3.35 4.56
C PHE A 15 -5.60 -3.69 5.35
N TYR A 16 -4.97 -2.68 5.95
CA TYR A 16 -3.74 -2.82 6.71
C TYR A 16 -3.95 -2.97 8.22
N ASP A 17 -5.21 -3.12 8.67
CA ASP A 17 -5.56 -3.25 10.09
C ASP A 17 -5.05 -2.07 10.94
N ILE A 18 -5.14 -0.85 10.37
CA ILE A 18 -4.74 0.39 11.05
C ILE A 18 -6.00 1.08 11.56
N ASP A 19 -6.10 1.22 12.90
CA ASP A 19 -7.18 1.97 13.54
C ASP A 19 -7.11 3.45 13.18
N TYR A 20 -8.24 4.01 12.76
CA TYR A 20 -8.36 5.42 12.38
C TYR A 20 -9.45 6.18 13.16
N SER A 21 -10.07 5.55 14.15
CA SER A 21 -11.21 6.10 14.91
C SER A 21 -10.90 7.42 15.62
N ARG A 22 -9.65 7.62 16.07
CA ARG A 22 -9.20 8.83 16.76
C ARG A 22 -8.46 9.82 15.86
N MET A 23 -8.41 9.57 14.54
CA MET A 23 -7.57 10.34 13.61
C MET A 23 -8.36 11.42 12.88
N LYS A 24 -7.76 12.59 12.72
CA LYS A 24 -8.29 13.67 11.87
C LYS A 24 -8.18 13.27 10.39
N ASN A 25 -9.02 13.84 9.53
CA ASN A 25 -9.04 13.55 8.08
C ASN A 25 -7.65 13.70 7.41
N LYS A 26 -6.89 14.73 7.81
CA LYS A 26 -5.52 14.96 7.32
C LYS A 26 -4.55 13.84 7.73
N GLN A 27 -4.69 13.32 8.96
CA GLN A 27 -3.85 12.23 9.48
C GLN A 27 -4.16 10.92 8.77
N VAL A 28 -5.45 10.59 8.60
CA VAL A 28 -5.91 9.41 7.85
C VAL A 28 -5.27 9.35 6.46
N LYS A 29 -5.30 10.47 5.73
CA LYS A 29 -4.66 10.58 4.42
C LYS A 29 -3.15 10.35 4.48
N THR A 30 -2.48 10.99 5.43
CA THR A 30 -1.02 10.91 5.57
C THR A 30 -0.56 9.51 5.93
N ILE A 31 -1.28 8.84 6.83
CA ILE A 31 -0.96 7.49 7.29
C ILE A 31 -1.26 6.46 6.19
N ALA A 32 -2.35 6.62 5.44
CA ALA A 32 -2.63 5.76 4.31
C ALA A 32 -1.54 5.89 3.21
N GLU A 33 -1.12 7.12 2.90
CA GLU A 33 -0.04 7.39 1.95
C GLU A 33 1.30 6.81 2.42
N SER A 34 1.64 6.95 3.70
CA SER A 34 2.89 6.41 4.25
C SER A 34 2.87 4.89 4.35
N ALA A 35 1.74 4.28 4.70
CA ALA A 35 1.57 2.82 4.74
C ALA A 35 1.79 2.20 3.36
N LEU A 36 1.21 2.78 2.30
CA LEU A 36 1.43 2.34 0.93
C LEU A 36 2.90 2.48 0.50
N ALA A 37 3.52 3.64 0.76
CA ALA A 37 4.92 3.87 0.42
C ALA A 37 5.86 2.90 1.17
N ASN A 38 5.65 2.72 2.47
CA ASN A 38 6.41 1.79 3.29
C ASN A 38 6.28 0.35 2.77
N LYS A 39 5.06 -0.08 2.44
CA LYS A 39 4.85 -1.45 1.94
C LYS A 39 5.49 -1.66 0.57
N LEU A 40 5.41 -0.66 -0.30
CA LEU A 40 6.05 -0.68 -1.62
C LEU A 40 7.57 -0.78 -1.49
N CYS A 41 8.19 0.07 -0.68
CA CYS A 41 9.64 0.04 -0.46
C CYS A 41 10.12 -1.25 0.18
N ARG A 42 9.37 -1.79 1.16
CA ARG A 42 9.68 -3.09 1.77
C ARG A 42 9.54 -4.23 0.77
N CYS A 43 8.58 -4.15 -0.13
CA CYS A 43 8.41 -5.14 -1.20
C CYS A 43 9.62 -5.10 -2.15
N ILE A 44 9.99 -3.92 -2.64
CA ILE A 44 11.10 -3.76 -3.59
C ILE A 44 12.41 -4.31 -2.98
N LYS A 45 12.70 -3.92 -1.73
CA LYS A 45 13.89 -4.40 -1.01
C LYS A 45 13.89 -5.90 -0.71
N LYS A 46 12.73 -6.56 -0.74
CA LYS A 46 12.59 -7.98 -0.36
C LYS A 46 12.52 -8.91 -1.56
N VAL A 47 11.96 -8.46 -2.69
CA VAL A 47 11.75 -9.31 -3.87
C VAL A 47 13.08 -9.62 -4.54
N ASP A 48 13.77 -8.58 -5.02
CA ASP A 48 15.07 -8.73 -5.65
C ASP A 48 15.90 -7.46 -5.40
N PRO A 49 16.97 -7.54 -4.59
CA PRO A 49 17.83 -6.40 -4.28
C PRO A 49 18.81 -6.07 -5.42
N LYS A 50 18.97 -6.94 -6.43
CA LYS A 50 19.87 -6.72 -7.57
C LYS A 50 19.11 -6.08 -8.74
N ASP A 51 17.89 -6.57 -9.02
CA ASP A 51 17.04 -6.05 -10.09
C ASP A 51 15.92 -5.14 -9.55
N GLU A 52 16.27 -3.88 -9.27
CA GLU A 52 15.30 -2.89 -8.79
C GLU A 52 14.13 -2.71 -9.77
N SER A 53 14.39 -2.65 -11.08
CA SER A 53 13.36 -2.44 -12.11
C SER A 53 12.29 -3.54 -12.09
N ARG A 54 12.70 -4.80 -11.98
CA ARG A 54 11.79 -5.95 -11.92
C ARG A 54 10.98 -5.93 -10.62
N SER A 55 11.65 -5.70 -9.50
CA SER A 55 11.04 -5.54 -8.18
C SER A 55 10.00 -4.43 -8.16
N ILE A 56 10.28 -3.29 -8.80
CA ILE A 56 9.33 -2.17 -8.92
C ILE A 56 8.08 -2.64 -9.66
N GLY A 57 8.19 -3.27 -10.82
CA GLY A 57 7.01 -3.74 -11.57
C GLY A 57 6.09 -4.64 -10.75
N ILE A 58 6.67 -5.67 -10.12
CA ILE A 58 5.94 -6.65 -9.29
C ILE A 58 5.27 -5.99 -8.08
N CYS A 59 6.02 -5.15 -7.37
CA CYS A 59 5.55 -4.52 -6.15
C CYS A 59 4.51 -3.43 -6.42
N THR A 60 4.67 -2.67 -7.51
CA THR A 60 3.70 -1.64 -7.89
C THR A 60 2.38 -2.29 -8.31
N ASP A 61 2.43 -3.42 -9.02
CA ASP A 61 1.22 -4.15 -9.37
C ASP A 61 0.49 -4.66 -8.12
N SER A 62 1.21 -5.32 -7.22
CA SER A 62 0.64 -5.94 -6.01
C SER A 62 0.15 -4.94 -4.96
N VAL A 63 0.91 -3.86 -4.72
CA VAL A 63 0.61 -2.87 -3.67
C VAL A 63 -0.32 -1.77 -4.16
N ILE A 64 -0.28 -1.42 -5.46
CA ILE A 64 -0.98 -0.24 -6.00
C ILE A 64 -2.05 -0.66 -7.02
N ARG A 65 -1.68 -1.27 -8.15
CA ARG A 65 -2.61 -1.50 -9.27
C ARG A 65 -3.73 -2.47 -8.91
N LYS A 66 -3.41 -3.60 -8.27
CA LYS A 66 -4.42 -4.57 -7.80
C LYS A 66 -5.42 -3.95 -6.80
N LYS A 67 -5.02 -2.90 -6.08
CA LYS A 67 -5.93 -2.18 -5.16
C LYS A 67 -6.82 -1.13 -5.85
N GLY A 68 -6.70 -0.97 -7.17
CA GLY A 68 -7.45 0.03 -7.94
C GLY A 68 -6.89 1.45 -7.87
N LEU A 69 -5.62 1.59 -7.47
CA LEU A 69 -4.93 2.86 -7.29
C LEU A 69 -3.85 3.04 -8.36
N SER A 70 -3.55 4.30 -8.70
CA SER A 70 -2.39 4.70 -9.49
C SER A 70 -1.56 5.74 -8.75
N ILE A 71 -0.24 5.68 -8.94
CA ILE A 71 0.73 6.65 -8.41
C ILE A 71 1.53 7.25 -9.56
N SER A 72 1.96 8.50 -9.41
CA SER A 72 2.91 9.13 -10.34
C SER A 72 4.37 8.77 -10.04
N GLY A 73 4.66 8.39 -8.81
CA GLY A 73 6.00 7.96 -8.40
C GLY A 73 6.11 7.86 -6.88
N PHE A 74 7.25 7.35 -6.42
CA PHE A 74 7.55 7.19 -5.00
C PHE A 74 9.05 7.39 -4.75
N THR A 75 9.44 7.44 -3.49
CA THR A 75 10.84 7.47 -3.05
C THR A 75 11.01 6.57 -1.83
N CYS A 76 12.09 5.79 -1.81
CA CYS A 76 12.40 4.82 -0.75
C CYS A 76 13.71 5.10 0.00
N LYS A 77 14.50 6.11 -0.43
CA LYS A 77 15.90 6.29 0.03
C LYS A 77 16.04 6.70 1.50
N LYS A 78 15.28 7.71 1.95
CA LYS A 78 15.33 8.20 3.34
C LYS A 78 14.01 7.95 4.07
N LYS A 79 12.95 8.60 3.59
CA LYS A 79 11.58 8.44 4.12
C LYS A 79 10.68 7.94 3.00
N PRO A 80 10.09 6.74 3.12
CA PRO A 80 9.14 6.22 2.14
C PRO A 80 7.97 7.18 1.94
N ARG A 81 7.87 7.77 0.75
CA ARG A 81 6.83 8.75 0.41
C ARG A 81 6.40 8.62 -1.04
N LEU A 82 5.12 8.89 -1.29
CA LEU A 82 4.57 9.03 -2.64
C LEU A 82 4.87 10.44 -3.18
N LYS A 83 5.32 10.51 -4.43
CA LYS A 83 5.56 11.78 -5.12
C LYS A 83 4.23 12.40 -5.53
N THR A 84 4.13 13.71 -5.42
CA THR A 84 3.00 14.48 -5.95
C THR A 84 3.11 14.56 -7.47
N ASN A 85 2.00 14.37 -8.16
CA ASN A 85 1.92 14.64 -9.59
C ASN A 85 1.94 16.15 -9.81
N ARG A 86 2.82 16.64 -10.70
CA ARG A 86 2.94 18.08 -11.01
C ARG A 86 1.67 18.67 -11.61
N LYS A 87 0.94 17.92 -12.44
CA LYS A 87 -0.27 18.39 -13.14
C LYS A 87 -1.50 18.37 -12.24
N THR A 88 -1.72 17.28 -11.51
CA THR A 88 -2.95 17.11 -10.71
C THR A 88 -2.79 17.48 -9.24
N LYS A 89 -1.56 17.81 -8.79
CA LYS A 89 -1.18 18.04 -7.38
C LYS A 89 -1.56 16.90 -6.42
N LYS A 90 -1.96 15.75 -6.96
CA LYS A 90 -2.39 14.55 -6.21
C LYS A 90 -1.25 13.52 -6.20
N LYS A 91 -1.13 12.77 -5.11
CA LYS A 91 -0.16 11.67 -4.98
C LYS A 91 -0.72 10.32 -5.42
N LEU A 92 -2.03 10.16 -5.28
CA LEU A 92 -2.77 8.96 -5.61
C LEU A 92 -3.94 9.34 -6.50
N SER A 93 -4.25 8.48 -7.46
CA SER A 93 -5.42 8.60 -8.31
C SER A 93 -6.14 7.25 -8.38
N LYS A 94 -7.43 7.29 -8.67
CA LYS A 94 -8.23 6.08 -8.80
C LYS A 94 -8.20 5.60 -10.25
N ILE A 95 -7.94 4.30 -10.45
CA ILE A 95 -7.96 3.66 -11.77
C ILE A 95 -9.39 3.19 -12.12
N GLY A 96 -10.17 2.70 -11.16
CA GLY A 96 -11.51 2.13 -11.39
C GLY A 96 -12.55 2.52 -10.33
N LYS A 97 -13.74 1.90 -10.36
CA LYS A 97 -14.87 2.28 -9.49
C LYS A 97 -14.67 1.94 -8.00
N ARG A 98 -13.92 0.88 -7.65
CA ARG A 98 -13.71 0.44 -6.26
C ARG A 98 -12.24 0.31 -5.88
N VAL A 99 -11.87 0.92 -4.76
CA VAL A 99 -10.63 0.57 -4.03
C VAL A 99 -10.92 -0.71 -3.27
N GLN A 100 -10.04 -1.71 -3.38
CA GLN A 100 -10.25 -2.98 -2.68
C GLN A 100 -10.29 -2.76 -1.16
N SER A 101 -11.48 -2.90 -0.57
CA SER A 101 -11.76 -2.68 0.85
C SER A 101 -11.68 -3.95 1.70
N LYS A 102 -11.67 -5.12 1.05
CA LYS A 102 -11.57 -6.41 1.74
C LYS A 102 -10.10 -6.83 1.82
N PRO A 103 -9.54 -7.11 3.00
CA PRO A 103 -8.26 -7.81 3.08
C PRO A 103 -8.41 -9.15 2.35
N ALA A 104 -7.37 -9.58 1.64
CA ALA A 104 -7.36 -10.94 1.10
C ALA A 104 -7.64 -11.90 2.27
N LYS A 105 -8.61 -12.82 2.12
CA LYS A 105 -8.94 -13.84 3.14
C LYS A 105 -7.61 -14.37 3.68
N ARG A 106 -7.32 -14.15 4.98
CA ARG A 106 -6.10 -14.68 5.60
C ARG A 106 -6.11 -16.18 5.31
N ARG A 107 -5.14 -16.70 4.54
CA ARG A 107 -4.89 -18.16 4.51
C ARG A 107 -4.71 -18.55 5.98
N LYS A 108 -5.56 -19.43 6.51
CA LYS A 108 -5.36 -20.01 7.84
C LYS A 108 -3.91 -20.50 7.87
N LYS A 109 -3.07 -19.91 8.72
CA LYS A 109 -1.74 -20.46 8.98
C LYS A 109 -2.00 -21.82 9.61
N ASN A 110 -1.76 -22.90 8.88
CA ASN A 110 -1.65 -24.21 9.52
C ASN A 110 -0.49 -24.09 10.50
N LYS A 111 -0.82 -24.16 11.79
CA LYS A 111 0.11 -24.19 12.91
C LYS A 111 0.97 -25.44 12.70
N SER A 112 2.17 -25.29 12.15
CA SER A 112 3.13 -26.39 12.06
C SER A 112 3.38 -26.89 13.48
N LYS A 113 2.90 -28.10 13.77
CA LYS A 113 3.13 -28.80 15.04
C LYS A 113 4.63 -28.78 15.34
N THR A 114 4.99 -28.17 16.47
CA THR A 114 6.30 -28.28 17.09
C THR A 114 6.58 -29.76 17.32
N ARG A 115 7.52 -30.36 16.58
CA ARG A 115 8.04 -31.69 16.90
C ARG A 115 9.03 -31.51 18.04
N ASN A 116 8.57 -31.84 19.24
CA ASN A 116 9.38 -32.04 20.43
C ASN A 116 10.39 -33.15 20.12
N LYS A 117 11.69 -32.87 20.19
CA LYS A 117 12.75 -33.90 20.11
C LYS A 117 13.35 -33.99 21.51
N ARG A 118 12.91 -35.01 22.25
CA ARG A 118 13.62 -35.55 23.41
C ARG A 118 14.88 -36.25 22.93
#